data_AF-A0A7C7QXZ8-F1
#
_entry.id   AF-A0A7C7QXZ8-F1
#
_cell.length_a   1.000
_cell.length_b   1.000
_cell.length_c   1.000
_cell.angle_alpha   90.00
_cell.angle_beta   90.00
_cell.angle_gamma   90.00
#
_symmetry.space_group_name_H-M   'P 1'
#
loop_
_entity.id
_entity.type
_entity.pdbx_description
1 polymer ?
#
loop_
_entity_poly.entity_id
_entity_poly.type
_entity_poly.pdbx_seq_one_letter_code
_entity_poly.pdbx_strand_id
1 'polypeptide(L)'
;MPGYRIELELRSGLGTPLAADTLWGHIAWGIRYRRGNQALEDWLAAYDGPEPPLVISDPLPHGFFPRPALPRAARPAKLPPKDEADHMKRLEKRAWISWEAWGQTAAAVSPDSIQQALAGLSAILAP
;
A
#
# COMPACT_ATOMS: atom_id res chain seq x y z
N MET A 1 3.66 -11.73 -11.10
CA MET A 1 2.26 -12.19 -11.09
C MET A 1 1.36 -11.05 -11.54
N PRO A 2 0.42 -11.25 -12.48
CA PRO A 2 -0.54 -10.22 -12.82
C PRO A 2 -1.46 -9.93 -11.62
N GLY A 3 -1.58 -8.67 -11.23
CA GLY A 3 -2.53 -8.24 -10.21
C GLY A 3 -3.92 -8.02 -10.80
N TYR A 4 -4.96 -8.32 -10.02
CA TYR A 4 -6.33 -7.97 -10.37
C TYR A 4 -6.73 -6.68 -9.68
N ARG A 5 -7.46 -5.80 -10.39
CA ARG A 5 -8.09 -4.62 -9.81
C ARG A 5 -9.59 -4.85 -9.71
N ILE A 6 -10.12 -4.79 -8.48
CA ILE A 6 -11.54 -4.94 -8.20
C ILE A 6 -12.03 -3.63 -7.61
N GLU A 7 -13.12 -3.09 -8.17
CA GLU A 7 -13.77 -1.87 -7.68
C GLU A 7 -15.02 -2.25 -6.90
N LEU A 8 -15.14 -1.71 -5.69
CA LEU A 8 -16.30 -1.92 -4.82
C LEU A 8 -17.12 -0.64 -4.77
N GLU A 9 -18.35 -0.69 -5.27
CA GLU A 9 -19.31 0.39 -5.12
C GLU A 9 -20.09 0.22 -3.81
N LEU A 10 -19.85 1.11 -2.85
CA LEU A 10 -20.57 1.10 -1.58
C LEU A 10 -21.99 1.64 -1.78
N ARG A 11 -23.00 0.78 -1.54
CA ARG A 11 -24.42 1.15 -1.64
C ARG A 11 -25.00 1.72 -0.34
N SER A 12 -24.23 1.70 0.74
CA SER A 12 -24.60 2.23 2.05
C SER A 12 -23.34 2.58 2.86
N GLY A 13 -23.53 3.26 3.99
CA GLY A 13 -22.46 3.50 4.95
C GLY A 13 -21.89 2.19 5.54
N LEU A 14 -20.62 2.23 5.91
CA LEU A 14 -19.91 1.12 6.56
C LEU A 14 -19.84 1.39 8.07
N GLY A 15 -20.11 0.36 8.89
CA GLY A 15 -19.94 0.44 10.35
C GLY A 15 -18.47 0.36 10.79
N THR A 16 -17.64 -0.33 10.01
CA THR A 16 -16.18 -0.44 10.21
C THR A 16 -15.51 -0.12 8.88
N PRO A 17 -14.42 0.68 8.86
CA PRO A 17 -13.65 0.90 7.64
C PRO A 17 -13.27 -0.42 6.98
N LEU A 18 -13.39 -0.50 5.65
CA LEU A 18 -12.88 -1.67 4.95
C LEU A 18 -11.36 -1.67 5.01
N ALA A 19 -10.81 -2.82 5.38
CA ALA A 19 -9.40 -3.14 5.40
C ALA A 19 -9.18 -4.52 4.77
N ALA A 20 -7.94 -4.83 4.40
CA ALA A 20 -7.58 -6.08 3.74
C ALA A 20 -8.00 -7.30 4.58
N ASP A 21 -7.73 -7.28 5.88
CA ASP A 21 -8.10 -8.34 6.83
C ASP A 21 -9.61 -8.60 6.86
N THR A 22 -10.40 -7.53 6.81
CA THR A 22 -11.87 -7.57 6.82
C THR A 22 -12.39 -8.18 5.53
N LEU A 23 -11.86 -7.76 4.38
CA LEU A 23 -12.24 -8.34 3.08
C LEU A 23 -11.82 -9.81 2.97
N TRP A 24 -10.60 -10.13 3.43
CA TRP A 24 -10.09 -11.49 3.47
C TRP A 24 -11.00 -12.39 4.30
N GLY A 25 -11.42 -11.92 5.49
CA GLY A 25 -12.35 -12.64 6.36
C GLY A 25 -13.70 -12.89 5.68
N HIS A 26 -14.24 -11.90 4.96
CA HIS A 26 -15.47 -12.08 4.17
C HIS A 26 -15.30 -13.13 3.07
N ILE A 27 -14.14 -13.17 2.42
CA ILE A 27 -13.83 -14.19 1.40
C ILE A 27 -13.75 -15.58 2.04
N ALA A 28 -13.07 -15.71 3.19
CA ALA A 28 -12.98 -16.96 3.95
C ALA A 28 -14.37 -17.49 4.35
N TRP A 29 -15.24 -16.62 4.86
CA TRP A 29 -16.64 -16.96 5.14
C TRP A 29 -17.41 -17.35 3.87
N GLY A 30 -17.20 -16.65 2.76
CA GLY A 30 -17.79 -16.97 1.47
C GLY A 30 -17.39 -18.36 0.97
N ILE A 31 -16.12 -18.75 1.14
CA ILE A 31 -15.61 -20.09 0.83
C ILE A 31 -16.33 -21.12 1.70
N ARG A 32 -16.34 -20.93 3.03
CA ARG A 32 -17.00 -21.85 3.97
C ARG A 32 -18.48 -22.05 3.64
N TYR A 33 -19.23 -20.97 3.44
CA TYR A 33 -20.68 -21.04 3.20
C TYR A 33 -21.03 -21.65 1.85
N ARG A 34 -20.18 -21.52 0.83
CA ARG A 34 -20.45 -22.02 -0.52
C ARG A 34 -19.85 -23.39 -0.82
N ARG A 35 -18.77 -23.76 -0.12
CA ARG A 35 -17.95 -24.95 -0.43
C ARG A 35 -17.71 -25.85 0.78
N GLY A 36 -18.18 -25.47 1.96
CA GLY A 36 -18.05 -26.26 3.19
C GLY A 36 -16.75 -26.03 3.94
N ASN A 37 -16.63 -26.68 5.11
CA ASN A 37 -15.51 -26.50 6.03
C ASN A 37 -14.19 -27.01 5.45
N GLN A 38 -14.19 -28.19 4.81
CA GLN A 38 -12.98 -28.76 4.23
C GLN A 38 -12.34 -27.82 3.21
N ALA A 39 -13.14 -27.20 2.33
CA ALA A 39 -12.64 -26.24 1.36
C ALA A 39 -12.04 -24.98 2.00
N LEU A 40 -12.53 -24.56 3.17
CA LEU A 40 -11.92 -23.47 3.93
C LEU A 40 -10.59 -23.94 4.54
N GLU A 41 -10.55 -25.10 5.17
CA GLU A 41 -9.35 -25.66 5.80
C GLU A 41 -8.21 -25.84 4.78
N ASP A 42 -8.51 -26.42 3.61
CA ASP A 42 -7.55 -26.59 2.53
C ASP A 42 -7.03 -25.23 2.00
N TRP A 43 -7.92 -24.23 1.90
CA TRP A 43 -7.55 -22.89 1.46
C TRP A 43 -6.68 -22.15 2.48
N LEU A 44 -6.92 -22.35 3.77
CA LEU A 44 -6.08 -21.81 4.84
C LEU A 44 -4.70 -22.48 4.86
N ALA A 45 -4.66 -23.81 4.74
CA ALA A 45 -3.41 -24.57 4.72
C ALA A 45 -2.50 -24.17 3.54
N ALA A 46 -3.08 -23.75 2.40
CA ALA A 46 -2.32 -23.27 1.26
C ALA A 46 -1.49 -22.00 1.53
N TYR A 47 -1.80 -21.24 2.59
CA TYR A 47 -1.00 -20.06 2.97
C TYR A 47 0.38 -20.39 3.56
N ASP A 48 0.57 -21.63 4.05
CA ASP A 48 1.88 -22.07 4.55
C ASP A 48 2.86 -22.43 3.41
N GLY A 49 2.35 -22.46 2.16
CA GLY A 49 3.15 -22.68 0.97
C GLY A 49 3.86 -21.43 0.45
N PRO A 50 4.75 -21.58 -0.56
CA PRO A 50 5.47 -20.46 -1.16
C PRO A 50 4.57 -19.52 -1.97
N GLU A 51 3.38 -19.98 -2.36
CA GLU A 51 2.42 -19.24 -3.18
C GLU A 51 1.05 -19.22 -2.49
N PRO A 52 0.78 -18.20 -1.64
CA PRO A 52 -0.52 -18.08 -1.00
C PRO A 52 -1.63 -17.91 -2.04
N PRO A 53 -2.81 -18.51 -1.82
CA PRO A 53 -3.88 -18.53 -2.82
C PRO A 53 -4.47 -17.14 -3.10
N LEU A 54 -4.28 -16.18 -2.18
CA LEU A 54 -4.76 -14.82 -2.32
C LEU A 54 -3.89 -13.85 -1.50
N VAL A 55 -3.40 -12.81 -2.16
CA VAL A 55 -2.79 -11.63 -1.52
C VAL A 55 -3.61 -10.42 -1.95
N ILE A 56 -4.13 -9.65 -0.99
CA ILE A 56 -4.92 -8.45 -1.26
C ILE A 56 -4.34 -7.25 -0.51
N SER A 57 -4.41 -6.08 -1.13
CA SER A 57 -4.08 -4.81 -0.48
C SER A 57 -5.25 -4.33 0.37
N ASP A 58 -5.00 -3.31 1.19
CA ASP A 58 -6.10 -2.51 1.72
C ASP A 58 -6.91 -1.88 0.57
N PRO A 59 -8.23 -1.69 0.75
CA PRO A 59 -9.03 -0.94 -0.20
C PRO A 59 -8.55 0.50 -0.29
N LEU A 60 -8.51 0.99 -1.53
CA LEU A 60 -8.07 2.34 -1.84
C LEU A 60 -9.23 3.13 -2.44
N PRO A 61 -9.36 4.44 -2.16
CA PRO A 61 -10.28 5.28 -2.90
C PRO A 61 -9.99 5.18 -4.41
N HIS A 62 -11.04 5.03 -5.21
CA HIS A 62 -10.90 4.89 -6.66
C HIS A 62 -10.07 6.05 -7.25
N GLY A 63 -9.01 5.71 -8.00
CA GLY A 63 -8.11 6.68 -8.62
C GLY A 63 -7.01 7.25 -7.71
N PHE A 64 -6.83 6.70 -6.50
CA PHE A 64 -5.81 7.15 -5.55
C PHE A 64 -4.96 6.01 -4.99
N PHE A 65 -3.75 6.35 -4.58
CA PHE A 65 -2.81 5.51 -3.85
C PHE A 65 -2.49 6.13 -2.49
N PRO A 66 -2.13 5.33 -1.48
CA PRO A 66 -1.63 5.87 -0.24
C PRO A 66 -0.32 6.61 -0.52
N ARG A 67 -0.15 7.79 0.08
CA ARG A 67 1.11 8.52 0.02
C ARG A 67 2.21 7.63 0.64
N PRO A 68 3.32 7.37 -0.08
CA PRO A 68 4.40 6.57 0.49
C PRO A 68 4.98 7.20 1.75
N ALA A 69 5.33 6.35 2.71
CA ALA A 69 6.11 6.75 3.87
C ALA A 69 7.57 6.95 3.44
N LEU A 70 7.94 8.19 3.15
CA LEU A 70 9.32 8.58 2.83
C LEU A 70 10.00 9.19 4.05
N PRO A 71 11.35 9.07 4.18
CA PRO A 71 12.12 9.85 5.12
C PRO A 71 11.80 11.33 4.97
N ARG A 72 11.79 12.07 6.09
CA ARG A 72 11.56 13.51 6.04
C ARG A 72 12.67 14.16 5.21
N ALA A 73 12.29 15.13 4.38
CA ALA A 73 13.25 15.94 3.66
C ALA A 73 14.22 16.61 4.65
N ALA A 74 15.47 16.76 4.25
CA ALA A 74 16.48 17.42 5.06
C ALA A 74 16.02 18.84 5.44
N ARG A 75 16.32 19.25 6.67
CA ARG A 75 16.01 20.61 7.11
C ARG A 75 16.77 21.59 6.21
N PRO A 76 16.09 22.57 5.58
CA PRO A 76 16.77 23.55 4.75
C PRO A 76 17.72 24.39 5.60
N ALA A 77 18.87 24.77 5.02
CA ALA A 77 19.91 25.57 5.71
C ALA A 77 19.42 26.97 6.11
N LYS A 78 18.40 27.49 5.42
CA LYS A 78 17.70 28.73 5.75
C LYS A 78 16.25 28.41 6.06
N LEU A 79 15.69 29.11 7.05
CA LEU A 79 14.27 29.00 7.35
C LEU A 79 13.47 29.53 6.16
N PRO A 80 12.54 28.73 5.58
CA PRO A 80 11.69 29.23 4.51
C PRO A 80 10.73 30.31 5.04
N PRO A 81 10.25 31.21 4.18
CA PRO A 81 9.15 32.11 4.51
C PRO A 81 7.95 31.35 5.11
N LYS A 82 7.18 32.02 5.97
CA LYS A 82 6.06 31.39 6.68
C LYS A 82 5.07 30.70 5.75
N ASP A 83 4.75 31.34 4.62
CA ASP A 83 3.78 30.82 3.66
C ASP A 83 4.24 29.51 3.01
N GLU A 84 5.54 29.42 2.66
CA GLU A 84 6.14 28.20 2.14
C GLU A 84 6.19 27.09 3.20
N ALA A 85 6.54 27.43 4.44
CA ALA A 85 6.55 26.47 5.55
C ALA A 85 5.14 25.90 5.82
N ASP A 86 4.12 26.75 5.78
CA ASP A 86 2.72 26.35 5.97
C ASP A 86 2.22 25.51 4.78
N HIS A 87 2.64 25.82 3.55
CA HIS A 87 2.36 25.00 2.38
C HIS A 87 2.95 23.59 2.50
N MET A 88 4.23 23.47 2.89
CA MET A 88 4.88 22.17 3.07
C MET A 88 4.18 21.31 4.14
N LYS A 89 3.81 21.92 5.28
CA LYS A 89 3.03 21.22 6.33
C LYS A 89 1.66 20.74 5.84
N ARG A 90 1.00 21.49 4.95
CA ARG A 90 -0.29 21.07 4.35
C ARG A 90 -0.10 19.86 3.44
N LEU A 91 1.01 19.80 2.69
CA LEU A 91 1.34 18.66 1.84
C LEU A 91 1.67 17.40 2.66
N GLU A 92 2.44 17.53 3.74
CA GLU A 92 2.79 16.39 4.63
C GLU A 92 1.57 15.68 5.23
N LYS A 93 0.48 16.43 5.46
CA LYS A 93 -0.78 15.92 6.01
C LYS A 93 -1.65 15.19 4.98
N ARG A 94 -1.33 15.24 3.69
CA ARG A 94 -2.11 14.51 2.67
C ARG A 94 -1.83 13.02 2.78
N ALA A 95 -2.89 12.23 2.88
CA ALA A 95 -2.83 10.78 2.95
C ALA A 95 -2.79 10.12 1.57
N TRP A 96 -3.27 10.80 0.53
CA TRP A 96 -3.52 10.22 -0.79
C TRP A 96 -2.78 10.96 -1.90
N ILE A 97 -2.30 10.21 -2.89
CA ILE A 97 -1.77 10.70 -4.16
C ILE A 97 -2.64 10.14 -5.30
N SER A 98 -2.92 10.96 -6.32
CA SER A 98 -3.71 10.48 -7.48
C SER A 98 -2.92 9.45 -8.28
N TRP A 99 -3.64 8.64 -9.07
CA TRP A 99 -3.00 7.60 -9.87
C TRP A 99 -2.02 8.16 -10.90
N GLU A 100 -2.37 9.28 -11.54
CA GLU A 100 -1.54 10.00 -12.49
C GLU A 100 -0.25 10.52 -11.82
N ALA A 101 -0.39 11.23 -10.70
CA ALA A 101 0.75 11.77 -9.97
C ALA A 101 1.64 10.64 -9.42
N TRP A 102 1.04 9.53 -9.00
CA TRP A 102 1.78 8.33 -8.60
C TRP A 102 2.55 7.73 -9.77
N GLY A 103 1.94 7.58 -10.94
CA GLY A 103 2.61 7.06 -12.13
C GLY A 103 3.86 7.86 -12.51
N GLN A 104 3.78 9.20 -12.44
CA GLN A 104 4.91 10.09 -12.69
C GLN A 104 6.01 9.93 -11.61
N THR A 105 5.63 9.85 -10.35
CA THR A 105 6.58 9.78 -9.23
C THR A 105 7.23 8.40 -9.11
N ALA A 106 6.45 7.33 -9.30
CA ALA A 106 6.92 5.95 -9.24
C ALA A 106 7.88 5.63 -10.38
N ALA A 107 7.72 6.24 -11.57
CA ALA A 107 8.65 6.09 -12.68
C ALA A 107 10.07 6.57 -12.35
N ALA A 108 10.22 7.49 -11.39
CA ALA A 108 11.52 7.95 -10.90
C ALA A 108 12.19 6.97 -9.92
N VAL A 109 11.48 5.94 -9.46
CA VAL A 109 11.97 4.91 -8.56
C VAL A 109 12.06 3.58 -9.32
N SER A 110 13.27 3.11 -9.61
CA SER A 110 13.49 1.82 -10.27
C SER A 110 14.08 0.79 -9.30
N PRO A 111 13.90 -0.53 -9.57
CA PRO A 111 14.59 -1.58 -8.83
C PRO A 111 16.10 -1.34 -8.78
N ASP A 112 16.71 -0.91 -9.89
CA ASP A 112 18.13 -0.59 -9.98
C ASP A 112 18.51 0.59 -9.06
N SER A 113 17.70 1.66 -9.04
CA SER A 113 17.96 2.80 -8.15
C SER A 113 17.86 2.43 -6.67
N ILE A 114 16.92 1.53 -6.33
CA ILE A 114 16.76 1.04 -4.96
C ILE A 114 17.93 0.13 -4.61
N GLN A 115 18.31 -0.81 -5.49
CA GLN A 115 19.44 -1.71 -5.26
C GLN A 115 20.76 -0.95 -5.13
N GLN A 116 21.00 0.07 -5.97
CA GLN A 116 22.18 0.94 -5.86
C GLN A 116 22.19 1.71 -4.54
N ALA A 117 21.05 2.26 -4.11
CA ALA A 117 20.94 2.95 -2.83
C ALA A 117 21.19 2.00 -1.64
N LEU A 118 20.68 0.78 -1.69
CA LEU A 118 20.90 -0.24 -0.65
C LEU A 118 22.36 -0.72 -0.63
N ALA A 119 22.98 -0.95 -1.79
CA ALA A 119 24.39 -1.32 -1.89
C ALA A 119 25.31 -0.22 -1.37
N GLY A 120 24.99 1.05 -1.63
CA GLY A 120 25.69 2.20 -1.08
C GLY A 120 25.60 2.29 0.44
N LEU A 121 24.45 1.94 1.04
CA LEU A 121 24.28 1.83 2.49
C LEU A 121 25.10 0.68 3.08
N SER A 122 25.16 -0.48 2.42
CA SER A 122 26.03 -1.59 2.84
C SER A 122 27.52 -1.23 2.82
N ALA A 123 27.95 -0.32 1.93
CA ALA A 123 29.33 0.18 1.90
C ALA A 123 29.65 1.16 3.05
N ILE A 124 28.64 1.87 3.56
CA ILE A 124 28.77 2.80 4.70
C ILE A 124 28.68 2.04 6.04
N LEU A 125 27.97 0.92 6.06
CA LEU A 125 27.76 0.07 7.25
C LEU A 125 28.66 -1.16 7.31
N ALA A 126 29.60 -1.31 6.37
CA ALA A 126 30.68 -2.30 6.49
C ALA A 126 31.62 -1.89 7.64
N PRO A 127 32.09 -2.83 8.47
CA PRO A 127 32.92 -2.53 9.63
C PRO A 127 34.26 -1.87 9.29
#